data_AF-N4WEG0-F1
#
_entry.id   AF-N4WEG0-F1
#
_cell.length_a   1.000
_cell.length_b   1.000
_cell.length_c   1.000
_cell.angle_alpha   90.00
_cell.angle_beta   90.00
_cell.angle_gamma   90.00
#
_symmetry.space_group_name_H-M   'P 1'
#
loop_
_entity.id
_entity.type
_entity.pdbx_description
1 polymer ?
#
loop_
_entity_poly.entity_id
_entity_poly.type
_entity_poly.pdbx_seq_one_letter_code
_entity_poly.pdbx_strand_id
1 'polypeptide(L)'
;KIRKQIAIPSTRREVSSAFYQLKLGHCYLRSFLFNRGKVDSKVCPCNYRATQDVRHILLSCALYREAREKMQETSKDPLSLNFLLETSIGIQVTIRFIEETKAGTQAWYKGDTEN
;
A
#
# COMPACT_ATOMS: atom_id res chain seq x y z
N LYS A 1 -16.80 -11.02 -17.64
CA LYS A 1 -17.35 -9.78 -17.02
C LYS A 1 -16.24 -8.73 -17.03
N ILE A 2 -16.38 -7.65 -17.81
CA ILE A 2 -15.42 -6.53 -17.80
C ILE A 2 -15.60 -5.81 -16.46
N ARG A 3 -14.57 -5.81 -15.60
CA ARG A 3 -14.60 -5.05 -14.35
C ARG A 3 -14.59 -3.57 -14.71
N LYS A 4 -15.66 -2.84 -14.38
CA LYS A 4 -15.74 -1.40 -14.60
C LYS A 4 -14.68 -0.72 -13.73
N GLN A 5 -13.74 -0.02 -14.33
CA GLN A 5 -12.67 0.66 -13.59
C GLN A 5 -13.27 1.80 -12.78
N ILE A 6 -13.14 1.75 -11.46
CA ILE A 6 -13.49 2.87 -10.60
C ILE A 6 -12.40 3.93 -10.75
N ALA A 7 -12.80 5.16 -11.08
CA ALA A 7 -11.89 6.29 -11.11
C ALA A 7 -11.39 6.59 -9.70
N ILE A 8 -10.07 6.77 -9.56
CA ILE A 8 -9.49 7.24 -8.31
C ILE A 8 -9.83 8.73 -8.10
N PRO A 9 -10.02 9.18 -6.85
CA PRO A 9 -10.19 10.59 -6.54
C PRO A 9 -8.98 11.42 -7.00
N SER A 10 -9.16 12.72 -7.19
CA SER A 10 -8.07 13.65 -7.54
C SER A 10 -7.04 13.70 -6.40
N THR A 11 -5.87 13.10 -6.62
CA THR A 11 -4.71 13.10 -5.70
C THR A 11 -3.42 13.36 -6.50
N ARG A 12 -2.30 13.56 -5.79
CA ARG A 12 -0.97 13.74 -6.38
C ARG A 12 -0.65 12.55 -7.30
N ARG A 13 0.02 12.84 -8.43
CA ARG A 13 0.39 11.82 -9.44
C ARG A 13 1.15 10.64 -8.83
N GLU A 14 2.03 10.91 -7.87
CA GLU A 14 2.84 9.91 -7.18
C GLU A 14 1.99 8.92 -6.39
N VAL A 15 1.00 9.43 -5.65
CA VAL A 15 0.05 8.64 -4.86
C VAL A 15 -0.84 7.80 -5.77
N SER A 16 -1.38 8.40 -6.82
CA SER A 16 -2.14 7.71 -7.87
C SER A 16 -1.34 6.56 -8.48
N SER A 17 -0.08 6.81 -8.82
CA SER A 17 0.80 5.81 -9.41
C SER A 17 1.10 4.68 -8.42
N ALA A 18 1.42 5.01 -7.17
CA ALA A 18 1.66 4.04 -6.12
C ALA A 18 0.43 3.18 -5.84
N PHE A 19 -0.78 3.76 -5.86
CA PHE A 19 -2.02 3.00 -5.72
C PHE A 19 -2.18 1.95 -6.83
N TYR A 20 -2.01 2.33 -8.10
CA TYR A 20 -2.11 1.37 -9.20
C TYR A 20 -1.01 0.31 -9.16
N GLN A 21 0.23 0.69 -8.84
CA GLN A 21 1.33 -0.24 -8.67
C GLN A 21 1.05 -1.22 -7.52
N LEU A 22 0.51 -0.74 -6.41
CA LEU A 22 0.11 -1.55 -5.28
C LEU A 22 -1.00 -2.53 -5.67
N LYS A 23 -2.02 -2.06 -6.40
CA LYS A 23 -3.10 -2.90 -6.92
C LYS A 23 -2.60 -4.03 -7.84
N LEU A 24 -1.56 -3.75 -8.63
CA LEU A 24 -0.92 -4.73 -9.52
C LEU A 24 0.15 -5.58 -8.83
N GLY A 25 0.52 -5.29 -7.58
CA GLY A 25 1.62 -5.94 -6.88
C GLY A 25 3.02 -5.54 -7.38
N HIS A 26 3.12 -4.47 -8.17
CA HIS A 26 4.36 -3.95 -8.77
C HIS A 26 4.86 -2.66 -8.08
N CYS A 27 4.60 -2.53 -6.78
CA CYS A 27 5.00 -1.37 -5.99
C CYS A 27 6.38 -1.56 -5.37
N TYR A 28 6.95 -0.48 -4.85
CA TYR A 28 8.30 -0.45 -4.26
C TYR A 28 8.37 -1.09 -2.86
N LEU A 29 7.75 -2.25 -2.68
CA LEU A 29 7.87 -3.06 -1.47
C LEU A 29 9.00 -4.08 -1.59
N ARG A 30 9.54 -4.54 -0.46
CA ARG A 30 10.70 -5.44 -0.47
C ARG A 30 10.46 -6.74 -1.21
N SER A 31 9.24 -7.29 -1.22
CA SER A 31 8.95 -8.50 -1.99
C SER A 31 9.19 -8.30 -3.49
N PHE A 32 8.70 -7.19 -4.05
CA PHE A 32 8.89 -6.84 -5.45
C PHE A 32 10.35 -6.47 -5.75
N LEU A 33 10.97 -5.66 -4.89
CA LEU A 33 12.36 -5.24 -5.04
C LEU A 33 13.34 -6.42 -4.95
N PHE A 34 13.09 -7.40 -4.08
CA PHE A 34 13.89 -8.61 -3.94
C PHE A 34 13.82 -9.45 -5.22
N ASN A 35 12.63 -9.65 -5.78
CA ASN A 35 12.45 -10.35 -7.06
C ASN A 35 13.16 -9.64 -8.23
N ARG A 36 13.43 -8.33 -8.10
CA ARG A 36 14.17 -7.51 -9.07
C ARG A 36 15.68 -7.41 -8.76
N GLY A 37 16.18 -8.09 -7.73
CA GLY A 37 17.58 -8.03 -7.30
C GLY A 37 18.01 -6.64 -6.79
N LYS A 38 17.07 -5.85 -6.23
CA LYS A 38 17.33 -4.49 -5.73
C LYS A 38 17.54 -4.39 -4.22
N VAL A 39 17.18 -5.44 -3.48
CA VAL A 39 17.39 -5.57 -2.03
C VAL A 39 17.74 -7.02 -1.70
N ASP A 40 18.48 -7.23 -0.62
CA ASP A 40 18.97 -8.56 -0.23
C ASP A 40 17.93 -9.44 0.47
N SER A 41 16.81 -8.85 0.89
CA SER A 41 15.77 -9.60 1.59
C SER A 41 14.37 -9.03 1.41
N LYS A 42 13.43 -9.94 1.15
CA LYS A 42 11.99 -9.70 1.05
C LYS A 42 11.27 -9.53 2.40
N VAL A 43 11.96 -9.76 3.52
CA VAL A 43 11.33 -9.74 4.85
C VAL A 43 11.00 -8.31 5.29
N CYS A 44 9.89 -8.17 6.00
CA CYS A 44 9.48 -6.91 6.59
C CYS A 44 10.27 -6.66 7.89
N PRO A 45 10.80 -5.44 8.11
CA PRO A 45 11.50 -5.10 9.35
C PRO A 45 10.57 -5.04 10.57
N CYS A 46 9.24 -5.13 10.39
CA CYS A 46 8.30 -5.08 11.51
C CYS A 46 8.42 -6.28 12.47
N ASN A 47 8.82 -7.44 11.96
CA ASN A 47 8.94 -8.67 12.74
C ASN A 47 10.00 -9.65 12.19
N TYR A 48 10.69 -9.28 11.10
CA TYR A 48 11.72 -10.07 10.41
C TYR A 48 11.31 -11.48 9.99
N ARG A 49 10.00 -11.77 9.95
CA ARG A 49 9.44 -13.08 9.60
C ARG A 49 8.48 -13.01 8.42
N ALA A 50 7.65 -11.97 8.37
CA ALA A 50 6.69 -11.79 7.29
C ALA A 50 7.36 -11.26 6.02
N THR A 51 6.91 -11.72 4.85
CA THR A 51 7.28 -11.07 3.58
C THR A 51 6.59 -9.70 3.51
N GLN A 52 7.33 -8.65 3.14
CA GLN A 52 6.75 -7.33 2.96
C GLN A 52 6.07 -7.23 1.60
N ASP A 53 4.84 -7.73 1.52
CA ASP A 53 3.95 -7.63 0.36
C ASP A 53 2.76 -6.70 0.64
N VAL A 54 1.95 -6.48 -0.39
CA VAL A 54 0.77 -5.60 -0.33
C VAL A 54 -0.21 -6.04 0.76
N ARG A 55 -0.42 -7.35 0.89
CA ARG A 55 -1.33 -7.92 1.90
C ARG A 55 -0.82 -7.60 3.30
N HIS A 56 0.47 -7.80 3.53
CA HIS A 56 1.10 -7.53 4.81
C HIS A 56 1.00 -6.04 5.15
N ILE A 57 1.41 -5.15 4.24
CA ILE A 57 1.40 -3.70 4.46
C ILE A 57 -0.01 -3.19 4.82
N LEU A 58 -1.02 -3.60 4.06
CA LEU A 58 -2.38 -3.10 4.25
C LEU A 58 -3.14 -3.77 5.40
N LEU A 59 -2.86 -5.04 5.72
CA LEU A 59 -3.71 -5.82 6.63
C LEU A 59 -3.05 -6.24 7.94
N SER A 60 -1.72 -6.31 8.04
CA SER A 60 -1.08 -6.89 9.22
C SER A 60 0.24 -6.26 9.68
N CYS A 61 0.81 -5.33 8.92
CA CYS A 61 2.11 -4.75 9.24
C CYS A 61 2.04 -3.92 10.52
N ALA A 62 2.91 -4.22 11.48
CA ALA A 62 2.98 -3.51 12.76
C ALA A 62 3.53 -2.08 12.60
N LEU A 63 4.41 -1.85 11.62
CA LEU A 63 4.97 -0.52 11.33
C LEU A 63 3.91 0.49 10.87
N TYR A 64 2.84 -0.01 10.26
CA TYR A 64 1.74 0.82 9.77
C TYR A 64 0.48 0.65 10.61
N ARG A 65 0.60 0.23 11.88
CA ARG A 65 -0.56 -0.03 12.74
C ARG A 65 -1.46 1.20 12.87
N GLU A 66 -0.89 2.37 13.18
CA GLU A 66 -1.66 3.61 13.36
C GLU A 66 -2.41 4.03 12.08
N ALA A 67 -1.75 3.99 10.93
CA ALA A 67 -2.39 4.28 9.64
C ALA A 67 -3.48 3.24 9.30
N ARG A 68 -3.29 1.97 9.68
CA ARG A 68 -4.31 0.92 9.51
C ARG A 68 -5.50 1.11 10.44
N GLU A 69 -5.30 1.56 11.67
CA GLU A 69 -6.37 1.86 12.62
C GLU A 69 -7.27 2.99 12.08
N LYS A 70 -6.69 4.09 11.58
CA LYS A 70 -7.43 5.16 10.89
C LYS A 70 -8.19 4.66 9.67
N MET A 71 -7.55 3.80 8.88
CA MET A 71 -8.17 3.18 7.71
C MET A 71 -9.37 2.33 8.11
N GLN A 72 -9.26 1.55 9.19
CA GLN A 72 -10.30 0.68 9.71
C GLN A 72 -11.49 1.47 10.29
N GLU A 73 -11.21 2.55 11.04
CA GLU A 73 -12.22 3.46 11.58
C GLU A 73 -13.07 4.08 10.46
N THR A 74 -12.44 4.43 9.34
CA THR A 74 -13.12 5.03 8.19
C THR A 74 -13.93 3.99 7.40
N SER A 75 -13.44 2.76 7.27
CA SER A 75 -14.07 1.74 6.43
C SER A 75 -15.30 1.07 7.05
N LYS A 76 -15.45 1.07 8.40
CA LYS A 76 -16.52 0.40 9.19
C LYS A 76 -16.68 -1.12 8.99
N ASP A 77 -16.27 -1.65 7.86
CA ASP A 77 -16.25 -3.06 7.47
C ASP A 77 -14.87 -3.71 7.71
N PRO A 78 -14.80 -5.04 7.83
CA PRO A 78 -13.54 -5.77 7.92
C PRO A 78 -12.66 -5.51 6.68
N LEU A 79 -11.42 -5.11 6.94
CA LEU A 79 -10.43 -4.82 5.91
C LEU A 79 -10.09 -6.08 5.11
N SER A 80 -10.37 -6.04 3.81
CA SER A 80 -9.92 -7.05 2.84
C SER A 80 -9.26 -6.37 1.64
N LEU A 81 -8.34 -7.06 0.97
CA LEU A 81 -7.69 -6.50 -0.22
C LEU A 81 -8.69 -6.16 -1.33
N ASN A 82 -9.70 -7.01 -1.54
CA ASN A 82 -10.73 -6.74 -2.53
C ASN A 82 -11.52 -5.48 -2.17
N PHE A 83 -11.89 -5.31 -0.89
CA PHE A 83 -12.55 -4.10 -0.44
C PHE A 83 -11.67 -2.86 -0.68
N LEU A 84 -10.42 -2.88 -0.21
CA LEU A 84 -9.50 -1.75 -0.28
C LEU A 84 -9.13 -1.33 -1.71
N LEU A 85 -9.00 -2.29 -2.63
CA LEU A 85 -8.48 -2.02 -3.97
C LEU A 85 -9.56 -1.93 -5.06
N GLU A 86 -10.79 -2.37 -4.77
CA GLU A 86 -11.87 -2.45 -5.76
C GLU A 86 -13.12 -1.65 -5.41
N THR A 87 -13.28 -1.13 -4.19
CA THR A 87 -14.43 -0.29 -3.82
C THR A 87 -14.06 1.19 -3.78
N SER A 88 -15.00 2.08 -4.06
CA SER A 88 -14.75 3.53 -4.03
C SER A 88 -14.29 4.03 -2.65
N ILE A 89 -14.91 3.51 -1.58
CA ILE A 89 -14.54 3.82 -0.18
C ILE A 89 -13.14 3.26 0.12
N GLY A 90 -12.91 1.98 -0.21
CA GLY A 90 -11.62 1.32 -0.04
C GLY A 90 -10.48 2.05 -0.75
N ILE A 91 -10.72 2.49 -1.99
CA ILE A 91 -9.75 3.25 -2.79
C ILE A 91 -9.41 4.56 -2.10
N GLN A 92 -10.39 5.31 -1.60
CA GLN A 92 -10.17 6.58 -0.90
C GLN A 92 -9.34 6.39 0.36
N VAL A 93 -9.66 5.38 1.18
CA VAL A 93 -8.92 5.12 2.43
C VAL A 93 -7.51 4.60 2.14
N THR A 94 -7.32 3.81 1.09
CA THR A 94 -6.00 3.33 0.66
C THR A 94 -5.14 4.47 0.13
N ILE A 95 -5.73 5.42 -0.59
CA ILE A 95 -5.03 6.63 -1.06
C ILE A 95 -4.54 7.46 0.13
N ARG A 96 -5.40 7.70 1.13
CA ARG A 96 -5.00 8.39 2.37
C ARG A 96 -3.89 7.63 3.11
N PHE A 97 -3.98 6.31 3.18
CA PHE A 97 -2.92 5.47 3.74
C PHE A 97 -1.59 5.68 3.02
N ILE A 98 -1.58 5.70 1.68
CA ILE A 98 -0.37 5.95 0.88
C ILE A 98 0.15 7.39 1.09
N GLU A 99 -0.74 8.37 1.19
CA GLU A 99 -0.37 9.77 1.45
C GLU A 99 0.33 9.93 2.81
N GLU A 100 -0.20 9.31 3.86
CA GLU A 100 0.37 9.39 5.22
C GLU A 100 1.68 8.60 5.34
N THR A 101 1.74 7.40 4.77
CA THR A 101 2.84 6.47 5.02
C THR A 101 3.93 6.50 3.96
N LYS A 102 3.63 7.08 2.78
CA LYS A 102 4.41 6.95 1.54
C LYS A 102 4.65 5.49 1.13
N ALA A 103 3.99 4.50 1.74
CA ALA A 103 4.32 3.09 1.56
C ALA A 103 4.15 2.63 0.10
N GLY A 104 5.14 1.91 -0.41
CA GLY A 104 5.14 1.40 -1.79
C GLY A 104 5.41 2.46 -2.86
N THR A 105 5.67 3.72 -2.49
CA THR A 105 6.12 4.77 -3.41
C THR A 105 7.63 4.66 -3.69
N GLN A 106 8.08 5.26 -4.79
CA GLN A 106 9.52 5.34 -5.08
C GLN A 106 10.27 6.20 -4.05
N ALA A 107 9.66 7.28 -3.56
CA ALA A 107 10.22 8.14 -2.51
C ALA A 107 10.53 7.34 -1.23
N TRP A 108 9.60 6.47 -0.82
CA TRP A 108 9.80 5.56 0.31
C TRP A 108 11.00 4.63 0.12
N TYR A 109 11.19 4.09 -1.09
CA TYR A 109 12.34 3.23 -1.39
C TYR A 109 13.66 4.00 -1.39
N LYS A 110 13.68 5.23 -1.90
CA LYS A 110 14.89 6.07 -1.96
C LYS A 110 15.30 6.63 -0.59
N GLY A 111 14.42 6.56 0.41
CA GLY A 111 14.66 7.17 1.72
C GLY A 111 14.39 8.67 1.75
N ASP A 112 13.74 9.23 0.72
CA ASP A 112 13.36 10.64 0.62
C ASP A 112 12.12 10.91 1.48
N THR A 113 12.22 10.71 2.80
CA THR A 113 11.16 11.00 3.76
C THR A 113 11.18 12.42 4.29
N GLU A 114 11.96 13.33 3.68
CA GLU A 114 11.95 14.75 4.03
C GLU A 114 10.60 15.38 3.66
N ASN A 115 9.98 15.99 4.67
CA ASN A 115 9.03 17.10 4.57
C ASN A 115 9.24 17.99 5.80
#